data_AF-A0A2V3I2P8-F1
#
_entry.id   AF-A0A2V3I2P8-F1
#
_cell.length_a   1.000
_cell.length_b   1.000
_cell.length_c   1.000
_cell.angle_alpha   90.00
_cell.angle_beta   90.00
_cell.angle_gamma   90.00
#
_symmetry.space_group_name_H-M   'P 1'
#
loop_
_entity.id
_entity.type
_entity.pdbx_description
1 polymer ?
#
loop_
_entity_poly.entity_id
_entity_poly.type
_entity_poly.pdbx_seq_one_letter_code
_entity_poly.pdbx_strand_id
1 'polypeptide(L)'
;DELFCGYNSYREAIEKGEDEVTKMMIEKLKNEGEMMVAINQVTAEFGVRMIQPFLSPDFVEYAKKIPISEKIHGPDDIQRKHPIRELAMDYGVPEVAAQKRKKALQYGSQIHKSLLKSRKTS
;
A
#
# COMPACT_ATOMS: atom_id res chain seq x y z
N ASP A 1 1.30 0.59 -1.06
CA ASP A 1 -0.13 1.01 -1.01
C ASP A 1 -0.28 2.50 -0.68
N GLU A 2 0.74 3.10 -0.10
CA GLU A 2 0.85 4.47 0.38
C GLU A 2 0.77 5.45 -0.80
N LEU A 3 1.56 5.21 -1.85
CA LEU A 3 1.67 6.12 -3.01
C LEU A 3 0.43 6.21 -3.91
N PHE A 4 -0.40 5.16 -3.92
CA PHE A 4 -1.52 5.02 -4.86
C PHE A 4 -2.87 4.85 -4.15
N CYS A 5 -3.00 5.30 -2.91
CA CYS A 5 -4.27 5.29 -2.17
C CYS A 5 -4.83 3.88 -1.92
N GLY A 6 -3.98 2.87 -1.67
CA GLY A 6 -4.37 1.46 -1.59
C GLY A 6 -5.11 1.03 -0.33
N TYR A 7 -5.02 1.78 0.77
CA TYR A 7 -5.76 1.51 2.02
C TYR A 7 -7.20 2.02 1.98
N ASN A 8 -8.10 1.39 2.74
CA ASN A 8 -9.48 1.84 2.85
C ASN A 8 -9.59 3.23 3.49
N SER A 9 -8.67 3.58 4.41
CA SER A 9 -8.63 4.89 5.06
C SER A 9 -8.48 6.07 4.08
N TYR A 10 -7.97 5.83 2.86
CA TYR A 10 -7.92 6.88 1.85
C TYR A 10 -9.30 7.30 1.33
N ARG A 11 -10.32 6.43 1.44
CA ARG A 11 -11.71 6.76 1.10
C ARG A 11 -12.29 7.79 2.06
N GLU A 12 -11.97 7.65 3.34
CA GLU A 12 -12.34 8.62 4.37
C GLU A 12 -11.52 9.91 4.25
N ALA A 13 -10.26 9.81 3.84
CA ALA A 13 -9.40 10.97 3.62
C ALA A 13 -9.88 11.82 2.43
N ILE A 14 -10.22 11.18 1.30
CA ILE A 14 -10.65 11.92 0.10
C ILE A 14 -12.00 12.63 0.31
N GLU A 15 -12.86 12.11 1.18
CA GLU A 15 -14.10 12.79 1.59
C GLU A 15 -13.82 14.17 2.24
N LYS A 16 -12.67 14.29 2.92
CA LYS A 16 -12.21 15.53 3.56
C LYS A 16 -11.40 16.43 2.62
N GLY A 17 -10.99 15.92 1.45
CA GLY A 17 -10.24 16.65 0.43
C GLY A 17 -8.86 16.04 0.12
N GLU A 18 -8.28 16.48 -0.99
CA GLU A 18 -6.99 15.99 -1.50
C GLU A 18 -5.80 16.32 -0.57
N ASP A 19 -5.87 17.43 0.18
CA ASP A 19 -4.84 17.80 1.14
C ASP A 19 -4.70 16.75 2.26
N GLU A 20 -5.83 16.22 2.75
CA GLU A 20 -5.83 15.18 3.78
C GLU A 20 -5.29 13.85 3.24
N VAL A 21 -5.59 13.53 1.97
CA VAL A 21 -4.98 12.39 1.27
C VAL A 21 -3.47 12.54 1.17
N THR A 22 -2.99 13.72 0.80
CA THR A 22 -1.55 14.02 0.68
C THR A 22 -0.85 13.90 2.03
N LYS A 23 -1.43 14.48 3.08
CA LYS A 23 -0.93 14.39 4.45
C LYS A 23 -0.85 12.93 4.91
N MET A 24 -1.92 12.16 4.72
CA MET A 24 -1.95 10.73 5.06
C MET A 24 -0.89 9.94 4.28
N MET A 25 -0.68 10.26 3.00
CA MET A 25 0.36 9.63 2.18
C MET A 25 1.76 9.90 2.74
N ILE A 26 2.07 11.15 3.09
CA ILE A 26 3.37 11.53 3.68
C ILE A 26 3.60 10.80 5.00
N GLU A 27 2.61 10.79 5.89
CA GLU A 27 2.70 10.11 7.18
C GLU A 27 2.94 8.60 7.01
N LYS A 28 2.19 7.95 6.12
CA LYS A 28 2.37 6.51 5.88
C LYS A 28 3.72 6.17 5.25
N LEU A 29 4.23 7.01 4.33
CA LEU A 29 5.56 6.83 3.77
C LEU A 29 6.66 6.93 4.83
N LYS A 30 6.52 7.87 5.78
CA LYS A 30 7.45 7.98 6.91
C LYS A 30 7.43 6.72 7.77
N ASN A 31 6.24 6.26 8.14
CA ASN A 31 6.08 5.04 8.94
C ASN A 31 6.64 3.79 8.24
N GLU A 32 6.46 3.70 6.91
CA GLU A 32 7.04 2.61 6.12
C GLU A 32 8.57 2.64 6.18
N GLY A 33 9.19 3.81 6.05
CA GLY A 33 10.63 3.97 6.18
C GLY A 33 11.19 3.48 7.52
N GLU A 34 10.53 3.83 8.63
CA GLU A 34 10.91 3.36 9.97
C GLU A 34 10.73 1.84 10.11
N MET A 35 9.62 1.29 9.62
CA MET A 35 9.36 -0.15 9.62
C MET A 35 10.41 -0.93 8.83
N MET A 36 10.92 -0.37 7.73
CA MET A 36 11.92 -1.04 6.89
C MET A 36 13.27 -1.20 7.56
N VAL A 37 13.63 -0.33 8.50
CA VAL A 37 14.85 -0.51 9.30
C VAL A 37 14.76 -1.82 10.08
N ALA A 38 13.62 -2.06 10.74
CA ALA A 38 13.39 -3.29 11.50
C ALA A 38 13.31 -4.53 10.60
N ILE A 39 12.64 -4.44 9.43
CA ILE A 39 12.57 -5.57 8.50
C ILE A 39 13.96 -5.94 7.98
N ASN A 40 14.77 -4.96 7.58
CA ASN A 40 16.13 -5.22 7.09
C ASN A 40 17.03 -5.87 8.14
N GLN A 41 16.91 -5.47 9.41
CA GLN A 41 17.62 -6.13 10.50
C GLN A 41 17.23 -7.60 10.60
N VAL A 42 15.94 -7.92 10.56
CA VAL A 42 15.46 -9.31 10.61
C VAL A 42 15.91 -10.11 9.40
N THR A 43 15.80 -9.57 8.18
CA THR A 43 16.15 -10.32 6.96
C THR A 43 17.66 -10.55 6.83
N ALA A 44 18.48 -9.64 7.37
CA ALA A 44 19.93 -9.76 7.37
C ALA A 44 20.41 -10.99 8.17
N GLU A 45 19.73 -11.33 9.28
CA GLU A 45 20.01 -12.56 10.05
C GLU A 45 19.82 -13.84 9.22
N PHE A 46 19.02 -13.78 8.15
CA PHE A 46 18.83 -14.90 7.22
C PHE A 46 19.69 -14.79 5.95
N GLY A 47 20.62 -13.83 5.88
CA GLY A 47 21.42 -13.56 4.69
C GLY A 47 20.60 -13.03 3.50
N VAL A 48 19.39 -12.51 3.77
CA VAL A 48 18.47 -12.00 2.75
C VAL A 48 18.53 -10.47 2.74
N ARG A 49 18.73 -9.90 1.53
CA ARG A 49 18.62 -8.47 1.30
C ARG A 49 17.23 -8.12 0.78
N MET A 50 16.52 -7.24 1.48
CA MET A 50 15.26 -6.71 1.01
C MET A 50 15.48 -5.57 0.01
N ILE A 51 14.73 -5.56 -1.09
CA ILE A 51 14.74 -4.49 -2.09
C ILE A 51 13.30 -4.05 -2.33
N GLN A 52 13.06 -2.74 -2.32
CA GLN A 52 11.73 -2.17 -2.43
C GLN A 52 11.69 -1.10 -3.52
N PRO A 53 11.46 -1.49 -4.79
CA PRO A 53 11.47 -0.57 -5.91
C PRO A 53 10.48 0.60 -5.74
N PHE A 54 9.31 0.36 -5.15
CA PHE A 54 8.29 1.38 -4.90
C PHE A 54 8.67 2.42 -3.83
N LEU A 55 9.72 2.17 -3.03
CA LEU A 55 10.22 3.11 -2.03
C LEU A 55 11.51 3.81 -2.47
N SER A 56 11.95 3.62 -3.73
CA SER A 56 13.09 4.39 -4.23
C SER A 56 12.72 5.88 -4.29
N PRO A 57 13.66 6.80 -4.00
CA PRO A 57 13.39 8.24 -4.03
C PRO A 57 12.78 8.70 -5.36
N ASP A 58 13.37 8.31 -6.49
CA ASP A 58 12.92 8.68 -7.83
C ASP A 58 11.49 8.21 -8.10
N PHE A 59 11.15 6.98 -7.69
CA PHE A 59 9.82 6.43 -7.88
C PHE A 59 8.80 7.14 -6.98
N VAL A 60 9.16 7.41 -5.72
CA VAL A 60 8.30 8.15 -4.78
C VAL A 60 8.02 9.56 -5.30
N GLU A 61 9.04 10.26 -5.80
CA GLU A 61 8.89 11.60 -6.38
C GLU A 61 8.00 11.58 -7.62
N TYR A 62 8.20 10.61 -8.52
CA TYR A 62 7.35 10.45 -9.69
C TYR A 62 5.90 10.15 -9.29
N ALA A 63 5.69 9.17 -8.41
CA ALA A 63 4.36 8.76 -7.98
C ALA A 63 3.60 9.91 -7.28
N LYS A 64 4.28 10.81 -6.57
CA LYS A 64 3.66 12.00 -5.97
C LYS A 64 3.16 13.02 -7.00
N LYS A 65 3.75 13.08 -8.20
CA LYS A 65 3.32 14.00 -9.27
C LYS A 65 2.01 13.58 -9.94
N ILE A 66 1.66 12.30 -9.85
CA ILE A 66 0.37 11.79 -10.37
C ILE A 66 -0.77 12.41 -9.53
N PRO A 67 -1.77 13.06 -10.15
CA PRO A 67 -2.91 13.65 -9.47
C PRO A 67 -3.63 12.66 -8.54
N ILE A 68 -4.17 13.16 -7.42
CA ILE A 68 -4.93 12.31 -6.49
C ILE A 68 -6.22 11.80 -7.14
N SER A 69 -6.87 12.65 -7.93
CA SER A 69 -8.06 12.32 -8.72
C SER A 69 -7.85 11.13 -9.65
N GLU A 70 -6.63 10.84 -10.10
CA GLU A 70 -6.33 9.63 -10.88
C GLU A 70 -6.14 8.40 -9.98
N LYS A 71 -5.69 8.57 -8.73
CA LYS A 71 -5.41 7.46 -7.80
C LYS A 71 -6.66 6.93 -7.12
N ILE A 72 -7.61 7.81 -6.81
CA ILE A 72 -8.86 7.52 -6.09
C ILE A 72 -9.96 8.49 -6.55
N HIS A 73 -11.10 7.95 -6.97
CA HIS A 73 -12.18 8.76 -7.55
C HIS A 73 -13.15 9.35 -6.51
N GLY A 74 -13.07 8.90 -5.25
CA GLY A 74 -13.93 9.41 -4.18
C GLY A 74 -14.12 8.41 -3.03
N PRO A 75 -14.99 8.75 -2.06
CA PRO A 75 -15.23 7.93 -0.88
C PRO A 75 -15.89 6.58 -1.22
N ASP A 76 -16.57 6.42 -2.34
CA ASP A 76 -17.19 5.15 -2.75
C ASP A 76 -16.28 4.28 -3.63
N ASP A 77 -15.06 4.74 -3.90
CA ASP A 77 -14.12 4.00 -4.72
C ASP A 77 -13.52 2.80 -3.94
N ILE A 78 -14.11 1.63 -4.17
CA ILE A 78 -13.66 0.38 -3.58
C ILE A 78 -12.38 -0.14 -4.26
N GLN A 79 -12.12 0.22 -5.52
CA GLN A 79 -10.97 -0.30 -6.26
C GLN A 79 -9.67 0.40 -5.90
N ARG A 80 -9.64 1.73 -6.06
CA ARG A 80 -8.47 2.61 -5.89
C ARG A 80 -7.26 2.13 -6.70
N LYS A 81 -6.14 2.85 -6.62
CA LYS A 81 -4.88 2.46 -7.30
C LYS A 81 -5.03 2.40 -8.83
N HIS A 82 -5.93 3.17 -9.42
CA HIS A 82 -6.23 3.07 -10.86
C HIS A 82 -5.00 3.13 -11.76
N PRO A 83 -4.03 4.06 -11.57
CA PRO A 83 -2.92 4.21 -12.51
C PRO A 83 -2.01 2.98 -12.54
N ILE A 84 -1.76 2.36 -11.37
CA ILE A 84 -0.90 1.17 -11.29
C ILE A 84 -1.64 -0.10 -11.74
N ARG A 85 -2.98 -0.11 -11.70
CA ARG A 85 -3.80 -1.21 -12.23
C ARG A 85 -3.86 -1.17 -13.75
N GLU A 86 -4.07 0.01 -14.32
CA GLU A 86 -4.02 0.25 -15.76
C GLU A 86 -2.64 -0.11 -16.31
N LEU A 87 -1.57 0.39 -15.69
CA LEU A 87 -0.20 0.04 -16.06
C LEU A 87 0.06 -1.48 -15.97
N ALA A 88 -0.49 -2.16 -14.96
CA ALA A 88 -0.35 -3.62 -14.86
C ALA A 88 -1.02 -4.34 -16.04
N MET A 89 -2.20 -3.89 -16.48
CA MET A 89 -2.88 -4.46 -17.64
C MET A 89 -2.11 -4.21 -18.94
N ASP A 90 -1.55 -3.02 -19.12
CA ASP A 90 -0.72 -2.68 -20.28
C ASP A 90 0.53 -3.58 -20.39
N TYR A 91 1.06 -4.03 -19.25
CA TYR A 91 2.19 -4.95 -19.16
C TYR A 91 1.78 -6.44 -19.18
N GLY A 92 0.51 -6.74 -19.52
CA GLY A 92 0.02 -8.11 -19.68
C GLY A 92 -0.27 -8.85 -18.38
N VAL A 93 -0.40 -8.15 -17.24
CA VAL A 93 -0.89 -8.78 -16.01
C VAL A 93 -2.35 -9.18 -16.22
N PRO A 94 -2.73 -10.44 -15.94
CA PRO A 94 -4.11 -10.89 -16.11
C PRO A 94 -5.09 -9.99 -15.35
N GLU A 95 -6.21 -9.64 -15.99
CA GLU A 95 -7.22 -8.74 -15.43
C GLU A 95 -7.69 -9.18 -14.04
N VAL A 96 -7.87 -10.49 -13.83
CA VAL A 96 -8.25 -11.06 -12.53
C VAL A 96 -7.27 -10.71 -11.40
N ALA A 97 -5.99 -10.54 -11.71
CA ALA A 97 -4.97 -10.12 -10.76
C ALA A 97 -4.90 -8.59 -10.67
N ALA A 98 -4.86 -7.91 -11.83
CA ALA A 98 -4.74 -6.45 -11.91
C ALA A 98 -5.95 -5.72 -11.28
N GLN A 99 -7.16 -6.25 -11.42
CA GLN A 99 -8.41 -5.69 -10.88
C GLN A 99 -8.78 -6.27 -9.50
N LYS A 100 -7.94 -7.13 -8.91
CA LYS A 100 -8.23 -7.72 -7.60
C LYS A 100 -8.30 -6.63 -6.52
N ARG A 101 -9.38 -6.64 -5.73
CA ARG A 101 -9.51 -5.73 -4.59
C ARG A 101 -8.37 -5.94 -3.60
N LYS A 102 -7.82 -4.84 -3.08
CA LYS A 102 -6.77 -4.88 -2.07
C LYS A 102 -7.27 -5.63 -0.84
N LYS A 103 -6.52 -6.64 -0.42
CA LYS A 103 -6.65 -7.31 0.87
C LYS A 103 -5.26 -7.35 1.49
N ALA A 104 -5.10 -6.81 2.70
CA ALA A 104 -3.79 -6.80 3.35
C ALA A 104 -3.31 -8.24 3.63
N LEU A 105 -2.00 -8.45 3.53
CA LEU A 105 -1.38 -9.78 3.56
C LEU A 105 -1.77 -10.55 4.83
N GLN A 106 -1.75 -9.92 5.99
CA GLN A 106 -2.08 -10.54 7.28
C GLN A 106 -3.51 -11.08 7.37
N TYR A 107 -4.44 -10.50 6.60
CA TYR A 107 -5.82 -10.99 6.50
C TYR A 107 -5.97 -12.03 5.39
N GLY A 108 -5.17 -11.93 4.33
CA GLY A 108 -5.11 -12.92 3.25
C GLY A 108 -4.56 -14.26 3.73
N SER A 109 -3.49 -14.23 4.51
CA SER A 109 -2.78 -15.40 5.05
C SER A 109 -3.38 -15.94 6.37
N GLN A 110 -4.38 -15.26 6.93
CA GLN A 110 -4.96 -15.54 8.25
C GLN A 110 -3.97 -15.42 9.43
N ILE A 111 -2.77 -14.88 9.24
CA ILE A 111 -1.79 -14.65 10.32
C ILE A 111 -2.40 -13.86 11.47
N HIS A 112 -3.16 -12.80 11.17
CA HIS A 112 -3.83 -12.00 12.20
C HIS A 112 -4.80 -12.84 13.04
N LYS A 113 -5.55 -13.75 12.40
CA LYS A 113 -6.50 -14.64 13.09
C LYS A 113 -5.77 -15.64 13.99
N SER A 114 -4.66 -16.20 13.50
CA SER A 114 -3.83 -17.14 14.26
C SER A 114 -3.19 -16.50 15.49
N LEU A 115 -2.65 -15.28 15.35
CA LEU A 115 -2.05 -14.52 16.45
C LEU A 115 -3.07 -14.14 17.54
N LEU A 116 -4.28 -13.75 17.15
CA LEU A 116 -5.34 -13.47 18.13
C LEU A 116 -5.80 -14.74 18.88
N LYS A 117 -5.79 -15.89 18.21
CA LYS A 117 -6.15 -17.17 18.84
C LYS A 117 -5.09 -17.59 19.86
N SER A 118 -3.80 -17.49 19.54
CA SER A 118 -2.73 -17.87 20.45
C SER A 118 -2.71 -17.01 21.72
N ARG A 119 -3.00 -15.70 21.60
CA ARG A 119 -3.12 -14.78 22.75
C ARG A 119 -4.27 -15.07 23.71
N LYS A 120 -5.32 -15.80 23.28
CA LYS A 120 -6.45 -16.19 24.16
C LYS A 120 -6.18 -17.48 24.93
N THR A 121 -5.14 -18.21 24.57
CA THR A 121 -4.71 -19.48 25.16
C THR A 121 -3.47 -19.35 26.05
N SER A 122 -3.02 -18.12 26.31
CA SER A 122 -1.99 -17.78 27.31
C SER A 122 -2.63 -16.92 28.39
#